data_AF-Q12UI2-F1
#
_entry.id   AF-Q12UI2-F1
#
_cell.length_a   1.000
_cell.length_b   1.000
_cell.length_c   1.000
_cell.angle_alpha   90.00
_cell.angle_beta   90.00
_cell.angle_gamma   90.00
#
_symmetry.space_group_name_H-M   'P 1'
#
loop_
_entity.id
_entity.type
_entity.pdbx_description
1 polymer ?
#
loop_
_entity_poly.entity_id
_entity_poly.type
_entity_poly.pdbx_seq_one_letter_code
_entity_poly.pdbx_strand_id
1 'polypeptide(L)'
;MGREFSDRDKEIFNKLAPENGGTHMSPMGHPYPFILRPISHKFVEDSDDFRERLERLTGEELDYLVELALKGEEDIRSLEDEDVDTFFELVAEKVSEEKAKELRLHLGMAPTTPA
;
A
#
# COMPACT_ATOMS: atom_id res chain seq x y z
N MET A 1 6.35 -18.94 4.29
CA MET A 1 5.29 -18.78 5.31
C MET A 1 4.78 -17.36 5.13
N GLY A 2 3.49 -17.18 4.87
CA GLY A 2 2.91 -15.84 4.68
C GLY A 2 2.78 -15.11 6.02
N ARG A 3 2.86 -13.77 6.00
CA ARG A 3 2.56 -12.92 7.15
C ARG A 3 1.10 -13.13 7.57
N GLU A 4 0.84 -13.15 8.87
CA GLU A 4 -0.53 -13.12 9.39
C GLU A 4 -0.94 -11.65 9.59
N PHE A 5 -2.10 -11.29 9.06
CA PHE A 5 -2.62 -9.93 9.18
C PHE A 5 -3.11 -9.69 10.62
N SER A 6 -2.58 -8.63 11.22
CA SER A 6 -3.11 -8.04 12.45
C SER A 6 -4.51 -7.47 12.21
N ASP A 7 -5.21 -7.09 13.28
CA ASP A 7 -6.53 -6.48 13.14
C ASP A 7 -6.46 -5.14 12.40
N ARG A 8 -5.37 -4.38 12.60
CA ARG A 8 -5.11 -3.13 11.86
C ARG A 8 -4.91 -3.37 10.36
N ASP A 9 -4.19 -4.44 10.00
CA ASP A 9 -4.02 -4.82 8.60
C ASP A 9 -5.36 -5.14 7.94
N LYS A 10 -6.22 -5.90 8.63
CA LYS A 10 -7.55 -6.26 8.14
C LYS A 10 -8.45 -5.05 7.99
N GLU A 11 -8.42 -4.12 8.93
CA GLU A 11 -9.18 -2.85 8.86
C GLU A 11 -8.78 -2.05 7.62
N ILE A 12 -7.48 -1.85 7.40
CA ILE A 12 -6.96 -1.12 6.24
C ILE A 12 -7.33 -1.86 4.96
N PHE A 13 -7.10 -3.16 4.88
CA PHE A 13 -7.45 -3.96 3.71
C PHE A 13 -8.93 -3.84 3.35
N ASN A 14 -9.83 -3.91 4.33
CA ASN A 14 -11.28 -3.82 4.10
C ASN A 14 -11.74 -2.42 3.68
N LYS A 15 -11.02 -1.36 4.06
CA LYS A 15 -11.27 -0.01 3.53
C LYS A 15 -10.86 0.11 2.06
N LEU A 16 -9.73 -0.51 1.72
CA LEU A 16 -9.18 -0.48 0.36
C LEU A 16 -9.98 -1.36 -0.61
N ALA A 17 -10.43 -2.54 -0.17
CA ALA A 17 -11.21 -3.49 -0.97
C ALA A 17 -12.47 -3.99 -0.21
N PRO A 18 -13.47 -3.12 0.02
CA PRO A 18 -14.71 -3.48 0.71
C PRO A 18 -15.49 -4.61 -0.01
N GLU A 19 -15.35 -4.70 -1.33
CA GLU A 19 -15.94 -5.75 -2.18
C GLU A 19 -15.44 -7.16 -1.84
N ASN A 20 -14.28 -7.27 -1.18
CA ASN A 20 -13.75 -8.57 -0.75
C ASN A 20 -14.46 -9.13 0.50
N GLY A 21 -15.43 -8.41 1.06
CA GLY A 21 -16.32 -8.93 2.10
C GLY A 21 -15.63 -9.36 3.40
N GLY A 22 -14.47 -8.78 3.72
CA GLY A 22 -13.72 -9.09 4.94
C GLY A 22 -12.71 -10.23 4.83
N THR A 23 -12.65 -10.94 3.69
CA THR A 23 -11.62 -11.96 3.48
C THR A 23 -10.29 -11.31 3.15
N HIS A 24 -9.21 -11.88 3.65
CA HIS A 24 -7.82 -11.48 3.40
C HIS A 24 -7.02 -12.68 2.89
N MET A 25 -7.76 -13.66 2.36
CA MET A 25 -7.24 -14.90 1.81
C MET A 25 -7.14 -14.79 0.29
N SER A 26 -6.04 -15.29 -0.25
CA SER A 26 -5.90 -15.52 -1.68
C SER A 26 -6.89 -16.60 -2.16
N PRO A 27 -7.18 -16.66 -3.47
CA PRO A 27 -7.99 -17.73 -4.05
C PRO A 27 -7.46 -19.15 -3.78
N MET A 28 -6.18 -19.28 -3.45
CA MET A 28 -5.52 -20.55 -3.11
C MET A 28 -5.63 -20.93 -1.62
N GLY A 29 -6.38 -20.17 -0.81
CA GLY A 29 -6.64 -20.52 0.59
C GLY A 29 -5.51 -20.17 1.56
N HIS A 30 -4.57 -19.30 1.16
CA HIS A 30 -3.53 -18.75 2.02
C HIS A 30 -3.71 -17.25 2.20
N PRO A 31 -3.36 -16.66 3.36
CA PRO A 31 -3.45 -15.21 3.57
C PRO A 31 -2.54 -14.47 2.58
N TYR A 32 -2.96 -13.26 2.19
CA TYR A 32 -2.09 -12.39 1.42
C TYR A 32 -0.83 -12.04 2.22
N PRO A 33 0.36 -12.03 1.59
CA PRO A 33 1.60 -11.69 2.29
C PRO A 33 1.73 -10.19 2.57
N PHE A 34 1.02 -9.36 1.80
CA PHE A 34 1.10 -7.90 1.77
C PHE A 34 -0.30 -7.32 1.56
N ILE A 35 -0.54 -6.11 2.07
CA ILE A 35 -1.82 -5.41 1.95
C ILE A 35 -1.96 -4.84 0.54
N LEU A 36 -0.97 -4.10 0.05
CA LEU A 36 -1.12 -3.27 -1.15
C LEU A 36 -0.96 -4.08 -2.43
N ARG A 37 -0.13 -5.13 -2.44
CA ARG A 37 0.05 -5.98 -3.64
C ARG A 37 -1.29 -6.49 -4.21
N PRO A 38 -2.17 -7.14 -3.44
CA PRO A 38 -3.46 -7.56 -3.99
C PRO A 38 -4.36 -6.39 -4.38
N ILE A 39 -4.26 -5.23 -3.72
CA ILE A 39 -5.02 -4.03 -4.10
C ILE A 39 -4.60 -3.59 -5.51
N SER A 40 -3.31 -3.31 -5.70
CA SER A 40 -2.69 -2.89 -6.97
C SER A 40 -2.88 -3.92 -8.09
N HIS A 41 -2.85 -5.23 -7.80
CA HIS A 41 -2.82 -6.25 -8.86
C HIS A 41 -4.18 -6.88 -9.18
N LYS A 42 -5.18 -6.73 -8.31
CA LYS A 42 -6.45 -7.48 -8.42
C LYS A 42 -7.71 -6.67 -8.22
N PHE A 43 -7.66 -5.64 -7.38
CA PHE A 43 -8.85 -4.89 -7.03
C PHE A 43 -8.96 -3.59 -7.81
N VAL A 44 -7.83 -3.00 -8.21
CA VAL A 44 -7.84 -1.77 -9.00
C VAL A 44 -7.99 -2.04 -10.49
N GLU A 45 -8.69 -1.13 -11.16
CA GLU A 45 -8.79 -1.11 -12.63
C GLU A 45 -7.63 -0.35 -13.26
N ASP A 46 -7.18 0.73 -12.61
CA ASP A 46 -6.07 1.60 -12.99
C ASP A 46 -5.51 2.37 -11.77
N SER A 47 -4.49 3.21 -12.00
CA SER A 47 -3.82 3.98 -10.96
C SER A 47 -4.69 5.08 -10.34
N ASP A 48 -5.70 5.58 -11.06
CA ASP A 48 -6.67 6.52 -10.49
C ASP A 48 -7.58 5.80 -9.48
N ASP A 49 -8.07 4.58 -9.77
CA ASP A 49 -8.80 3.76 -8.77
C ASP A 49 -7.90 3.39 -7.58
N PHE A 50 -6.62 3.09 -7.82
CA PHE A 50 -5.66 2.88 -6.73
C PHE A 50 -5.55 4.11 -5.82
N ARG A 51 -5.45 5.30 -6.41
CA ARG A 51 -5.44 6.57 -5.66
C ARG A 51 -6.72 6.75 -4.85
N GLU A 52 -7.90 6.62 -5.48
CA GLU A 52 -9.19 6.79 -4.83
C GLU A 52 -9.37 5.83 -3.64
N ARG A 53 -8.85 4.60 -3.74
CA ARG A 53 -8.85 3.64 -2.63
C ARG A 53 -7.94 4.07 -1.49
N LEU A 54 -6.70 4.47 -1.79
CA LEU A 54 -5.77 4.97 -0.77
C LEU A 54 -6.27 6.25 -0.09
N GLU A 55 -7.04 7.09 -0.80
CA GLU A 55 -7.64 8.30 -0.22
C GLU A 55 -8.63 8.00 0.93
N ARG A 56 -9.23 6.80 0.96
CA ARG A 56 -10.10 6.33 2.06
C ARG A 56 -9.34 6.15 3.38
N LEU A 57 -8.02 6.05 3.33
CA LEU A 57 -7.17 5.94 4.51
C LEU A 57 -6.92 7.31 5.14
N THR A 58 -6.93 7.34 6.46
CA THR A 58 -6.43 8.50 7.21
C THR A 58 -4.91 8.64 7.06
N GLY A 59 -4.36 9.81 7.39
CA GLY A 59 -2.90 10.01 7.40
C GLY A 59 -2.19 8.99 8.30
N GLU A 60 -2.75 8.66 9.47
CA GLU A 60 -2.20 7.63 10.37
C GLU A 60 -2.23 6.21 9.79
N GLU A 61 -3.25 5.89 8.99
CA GLU A 61 -3.36 4.57 8.32
C GLU A 61 -2.40 4.45 7.15
N LEU A 62 -2.22 5.54 6.40
CA LEU A 62 -1.21 5.60 5.35
C LEU A 62 0.20 5.55 5.95
N ASP A 63 0.39 6.23 7.09
CA ASP A 63 1.65 6.18 7.83
C ASP A 63 1.98 4.77 8.34
N TYR A 64 0.96 4.05 8.80
CA TYR A 64 1.11 2.65 9.17
C TYR A 64 1.61 1.78 8.00
N LEU A 65 1.12 2.00 6.77
CA LEU A 65 1.61 1.29 5.58
C LEU A 65 3.09 1.62 5.29
N VAL A 66 3.50 2.88 5.49
CA VAL A 66 4.91 3.30 5.40
C VAL A 66 5.77 2.55 6.42
N GLU A 67 5.33 2.48 7.67
CA GLU A 67 6.04 1.75 8.73
C GLU A 67 6.17 0.25 8.45
N LEU A 68 5.14 -0.37 7.87
CA LEU A 68 5.22 -1.76 7.43
C LEU A 68 6.24 -1.94 6.32
N ALA A 69 6.29 -1.01 5.36
CA ALA A 69 7.26 -1.06 4.27
C ALA A 69 8.70 -0.91 4.78
N LEU A 70 8.95 0.00 5.73
CA LEU A 70 10.26 0.16 6.38
C LEU A 70 10.70 -1.09 7.17
N LYS A 71 9.76 -1.91 7.63
CA LYS A 71 10.03 -3.20 8.30
C LYS A 71 10.14 -4.38 7.33
N GLY A 72 9.88 -4.16 6.04
CA GLY A 72 9.78 -5.23 5.03
C GLY A 72 8.54 -6.10 5.16
N GLU A 73 7.53 -5.64 5.90
CA GLU A 73 6.24 -6.31 6.08
C GLU A 73 5.20 -5.88 5.04
N GLU A 74 5.51 -4.85 4.25
CA GLU A 74 4.80 -4.42 3.04
C GLU A 74 5.84 -4.24 1.90
N ASP A 75 5.49 -4.59 0.66
CA ASP A 75 6.42 -4.57 -0.47
C ASP A 75 5.95 -3.62 -1.58
N ILE A 76 6.24 -2.33 -1.39
CA ILE A 76 5.88 -1.26 -2.33
C ILE A 76 6.51 -1.48 -3.71
N ARG A 77 7.69 -2.10 -3.79
CA ARG A 77 8.37 -2.36 -5.08
C ARG A 77 7.69 -3.42 -5.94
N SER A 78 6.66 -4.07 -5.41
CA SER A 78 5.91 -5.09 -6.11
C SER A 78 4.54 -4.64 -6.62
N LEU A 79 4.21 -3.37 -6.41
CA LEU A 79 3.05 -2.73 -7.02
C LEU A 79 3.35 -2.43 -8.49
N GLU A 80 2.32 -2.12 -9.27
CA GLU A 80 2.49 -1.58 -10.62
C GLU A 80 3.22 -0.24 -10.56
N ASP A 81 4.04 0.10 -11.58
CA ASP A 81 4.90 1.29 -11.56
C ASP A 81 4.11 2.59 -11.32
N GLU A 82 2.93 2.73 -11.93
CA GLU A 82 2.05 3.91 -11.74
C GLU A 82 1.45 3.96 -10.32
N ASP A 83 1.20 2.80 -9.70
CA ASP A 83 0.69 2.70 -8.33
C ASP A 83 1.79 3.02 -7.30
N VAL A 84 3.05 2.68 -7.60
CA VAL A 84 4.19 3.06 -6.77
C VAL A 84 4.27 4.57 -6.64
N ASP A 85 4.23 5.29 -7.77
CA ASP A 85 4.31 6.75 -7.77
C ASP A 85 3.10 7.37 -7.07
N THR A 86 1.89 6.88 -7.36
CA THR A 86 0.65 7.28 -6.67
C THR A 86 0.75 7.12 -5.16
N PHE A 87 1.29 6.00 -4.67
CA PHE A 87 1.49 5.77 -3.24
C PHE A 87 2.43 6.82 -2.62
N PHE A 88 3.56 7.11 -3.27
CA PHE A 88 4.52 8.10 -2.76
C PHE A 88 3.98 9.52 -2.77
N GLU A 89 3.20 9.90 -3.79
CA GLU A 89 2.51 11.19 -3.82
C GLU A 89 1.56 11.33 -2.63
N LEU A 90 0.70 10.34 -2.40
CA LEU A 90 -0.24 10.37 -1.27
C LEU A 90 0.47 10.37 0.08
N VAL A 91 1.59 9.65 0.23
CA VAL A 91 2.40 9.70 1.45
C VAL A 91 2.97 11.10 1.65
N ALA A 92 3.50 11.73 0.60
CA ALA A 92 4.02 13.09 0.68
C ALA A 92 2.93 14.10 1.09
N GLU A 93 1.73 13.95 0.53
CA GLU A 93 0.58 14.83 0.79
C GLU A 93 -0.06 14.64 2.19
N LYS A 94 -0.30 13.39 2.61
CA LYS A 94 -1.11 13.08 3.81
C LYS A 94 -0.29 12.72 5.04
N VAL A 95 0.97 12.32 4.86
CA VAL A 95 1.88 11.97 5.96
C VAL A 95 2.96 13.03 6.09
N SER A 96 3.91 13.07 5.14
CA SER A 96 4.89 14.14 4.96
C SER A 96 5.82 13.83 3.79
N GLU A 97 6.34 14.88 3.15
CA GLU A 97 7.41 14.73 2.16
C GLU A 97 8.65 14.03 2.73
N GLU A 98 8.96 14.24 4.02
CA GLU A 98 10.13 13.64 4.67
C GLU A 98 9.99 12.12 4.75
N LYS A 99 8.83 11.60 5.17
CA LYS A 99 8.58 10.15 5.20
C LYS A 99 8.58 9.53 3.81
N ALA A 100 8.01 10.20 2.82
CA ALA A 100 8.07 9.71 1.44
C ALA A 100 9.52 9.56 0.95
N LYS A 101 10.37 10.55 1.23
CA LYS A 101 11.80 10.54 0.89
C LYS A 101 12.56 9.46 1.65
N GLU A 102 12.32 9.32 2.96
CA GLU A 102 12.90 8.27 3.79
C GLU A 102 12.58 6.88 3.22
N LEU A 103 11.31 6.62 2.94
CA LEU A 103 10.89 5.33 2.41
C LEU A 103 11.47 5.06 1.01
N ARG A 104 11.51 6.05 0.11
CA ARG A 104 12.18 5.89 -1.21
C ARG A 104 13.65 5.50 -1.04
N LEU A 105 14.36 6.18 -0.14
CA LEU A 105 15.76 5.87 0.16
C LEU A 105 15.92 4.46 0.71
N HIS A 106 15.06 4.07 1.66
CA HIS A 106 15.06 2.73 2.25
C HIS A 106 14.86 1.63 1.20
N LEU A 107 13.95 1.86 0.25
CA LEU A 107 13.64 0.92 -0.83
C LEU A 107 14.67 0.95 -1.97
N GLY A 108 15.64 1.87 -1.95
CA GLY A 108 16.64 2.05 -3.00
C GLY A 108 16.06 2.63 -4.29
N MET A 109 14.94 3.34 -4.20
CA MET A 109 14.25 3.95 -5.35
C MET A 109 14.81 5.35 -5.61
N ALA A 110 15.07 5.67 -6.87
CA ALA A 110 15.51 7.01 -7.24
C ALA A 110 14.42 8.05 -6.93
N PRO A 111 14.79 9.30 -6.58
CA PRO A 111 13.81 10.39 -6.53
C PRO A 111 13.21 10.57 -7.93
N THR A 112 11.88 10.58 -8.02
CA THR A 112 11.19 11.01 -9.25
C THR A 112 11.64 12.44 -9.53
N THR A 113 12.33 12.64 -10.64
CA THR A 113 12.70 13.99 -11.07
C THR A 113 11.41 14.61 -11.60
N PRO A 114 10.91 15.72 -11.05
CA PRO A 114 9.82 16.42 -11.70
C PRO A 114 10.31 16.88 -13.08
N ALA A 115 9.53 16.53 -14.11
CA ALA A 115 9.77 16.96 -15.50
C ALA A 115 9.64 18.48 -15.64
#